data_AF-A0A097R3S0-F1
#
_entry.id   AF-A0A097R3S0-F1
#
_cell.length_a   1.000
_cell.length_b   1.000
_cell.length_c   1.000
_cell.angle_alpha   90.00
_cell.angle_beta   90.00
_cell.angle_gamma   90.00
#
_symmetry.space_group_name_H-M   'P 1'
#
loop_
_entity.id
_entity.type
_entity.pdbx_description
1 polymer ?
#
loop_
_entity_poly.entity_id
_entity_poly.type
_entity_poly.pdbx_seq_one_letter_code
_entity_poly.pdbx_strand_id
1 'polypeptide(L)'
;MPNERIIKFPFPEWISEKFTQNQNLHKIPYCVCYQRVEGDEGYGPYGFTTEKSHKIITNVLGNLFYVDDKSEAIKRAVNVNIDGIYLYGKKNNEILKEYNEYIALKTKNKIKSKKNLAIKPLPSEPALYRAINDGIFDSNKINMLVDYDCSFFLSKFNMPEGGQVLSFFELTIWDNIELESAKEGVETIELNTSNQLKAW
;
A
#
# COMPACT_ATOMS: atom_id res chain seq x y z
N MET A 1 15.52 -16.31 20.90
CA MET A 1 14.89 -16.72 19.62
C MET A 1 14.38 -15.47 18.94
N PRO A 2 14.30 -15.39 17.59
CA PRO A 2 13.86 -14.14 16.97
C PRO A 2 12.40 -13.88 17.35
N ASN A 3 12.18 -12.81 18.11
CA ASN A 3 10.88 -12.42 18.66
C ASN A 3 9.95 -11.79 17.60
N GLU A 4 10.25 -11.96 16.31
CA GLU A 4 9.61 -11.25 15.22
C GLU A 4 9.66 -12.07 13.93
N ARG A 5 8.59 -12.01 13.14
CA ARG A 5 8.46 -12.69 11.85
C ARG A 5 7.71 -11.87 10.82
N ILE A 6 8.00 -12.11 9.55
CA ILE A 6 7.23 -11.63 8.40
C ILE A 6 6.52 -12.82 7.75
N ILE A 7 5.23 -12.65 7.52
CA ILE A 7 4.37 -13.71 7.02
C ILE A 7 3.80 -13.30 5.67
N LYS A 8 4.09 -14.09 4.64
CA LYS A 8 3.46 -13.99 3.31
C LYS A 8 2.28 -14.95 3.23
N PHE A 9 1.20 -14.49 2.61
CA PHE A 9 0.00 -15.30 2.40
C PHE A 9 -0.76 -14.85 1.14
N PRO A 10 -1.64 -15.68 0.58
CA PRO A 10 -2.43 -15.32 -0.59
C PRO A 10 -3.39 -14.17 -0.31
N PHE A 11 -3.76 -13.41 -1.36
CA PHE A 11 -4.72 -12.33 -1.25
C PHE A 11 -6.09 -12.83 -0.77
N PRO A 12 -6.54 -12.40 0.42
CA PRO A 12 -7.73 -12.95 1.05
C PRO A 12 -9.01 -12.23 0.63
N GLU A 13 -10.13 -12.93 0.79
CA GLU A 13 -11.46 -12.43 0.42
C GLU A 13 -11.82 -11.13 1.15
N TRP A 14 -11.51 -11.02 2.45
CA TRP A 14 -11.81 -9.83 3.25
C TRP A 14 -11.03 -8.57 2.85
N ILE A 15 -9.89 -8.69 2.15
CA ILE A 15 -9.27 -7.53 1.47
C ILE A 15 -9.94 -7.30 0.12
N SER A 16 -10.28 -8.36 -0.62
CA SER A 16 -10.93 -8.25 -1.92
C SER A 16 -12.28 -7.53 -1.86
N GLU A 17 -13.00 -7.64 -0.72
CA GLU A 17 -14.23 -6.89 -0.43
C GLU A 17 -14.01 -5.37 -0.25
N LYS A 18 -12.76 -4.92 -0.13
CA LYS A 18 -12.40 -3.50 -0.05
C LYS A 18 -12.16 -2.90 -1.42
N PHE A 19 -12.71 -3.49 -2.48
CA PHE A 19 -12.59 -2.98 -3.85
C PHE A 19 -13.98 -2.65 -4.41
N THR A 20 -14.08 -1.63 -5.27
CA THR A 20 -15.36 -1.25 -5.90
C THR A 20 -15.93 -2.37 -6.78
N GLN A 21 -15.06 -3.21 -7.34
CA GLN A 21 -15.43 -4.42 -8.05
C GLN A 21 -14.61 -5.58 -7.49
N ASN A 22 -15.22 -6.39 -6.63
CA ASN A 22 -14.59 -7.53 -5.99
C ASN A 22 -13.94 -8.43 -7.05
N GLN A 23 -12.67 -8.79 -6.83
CA GLN A 23 -11.91 -9.75 -7.64
C GLN A 23 -11.64 -9.36 -9.12
N ASN A 24 -12.03 -8.17 -9.58
CA ASN A 24 -11.71 -7.68 -10.93
C ASN A 24 -10.34 -7.00 -11.01
N LEU A 25 -9.30 -7.65 -10.48
CA LEU A 25 -7.93 -7.16 -10.61
C LEU A 25 -7.23 -7.88 -11.76
N HIS A 26 -6.56 -7.13 -12.64
CA HIS A 26 -5.75 -7.69 -13.74
C HIS A 26 -4.62 -8.58 -13.22
N LYS A 27 -4.15 -8.30 -12.00
CA LYS A 27 -3.14 -9.09 -11.30
C LYS A 27 -3.55 -9.29 -9.86
N ILE A 28 -3.55 -10.55 -9.41
CA ILE A 28 -3.84 -10.90 -8.02
C ILE A 28 -2.56 -10.64 -7.20
N PRO A 29 -2.61 -9.76 -6.18
CA PRO A 29 -1.45 -9.51 -5.34
C PRO A 29 -1.21 -10.69 -4.38
N TYR A 30 -0.08 -10.67 -3.68
CA TYR A 30 0.09 -11.44 -2.45
C TYR A 30 0.13 -10.48 -1.27
N CYS A 31 -0.13 -11.00 -0.08
CA CYS A 31 -0.16 -10.20 1.15
C CYS A 31 1.02 -10.53 2.06
N VAL A 32 1.44 -9.53 2.80
CA VAL A 32 2.49 -9.63 3.81
C VAL A 32 2.04 -8.93 5.07
N CYS A 33 2.24 -9.57 6.23
CA CYS A 33 2.13 -8.92 7.53
C CYS A 33 3.39 -9.16 8.37
N TYR A 34 3.60 -8.28 9.35
CA TYR A 34 4.68 -8.38 10.32
C TYR A 34 4.07 -8.77 11.67
N GLN A 35 4.69 -9.70 12.39
CA GLN A 35 4.25 -10.07 13.73
C GLN A 35 5.40 -10.08 14.70
N ARG A 36 5.19 -9.43 15.85
CA ARG A 36 6.02 -9.64 17.04
C ARG A 36 5.51 -10.86 17.80
N VAL A 37 6.39 -11.79 18.08
CA VAL A 37 6.11 -12.99 18.87
C VAL A 37 6.34 -12.65 20.34
N GLU A 38 5.31 -12.80 21.18
CA GLU A 38 5.39 -12.54 22.62
C GLU A 38 5.03 -13.82 23.41
N GLY A 39 5.71 -14.00 24.55
CA GLY A 39 5.47 -15.11 25.48
C GLY A 39 5.76 -16.52 24.92
N ASP A 40 5.45 -17.52 25.74
CA ASP A 40 5.68 -18.93 25.41
C ASP A 40 4.62 -19.49 24.44
N GLU A 41 3.48 -18.81 24.29
CA GLU A 41 2.43 -19.22 23.36
C GLU A 41 2.71 -18.82 21.90
N GLY A 42 3.69 -17.94 21.68
CA GLY A 42 4.20 -17.65 20.35
C GLY A 42 3.33 -16.70 19.52
N TYR A 43 2.53 -15.84 20.16
CA TYR A 43 1.67 -14.84 19.48
C TYR A 43 1.86 -13.45 20.06
N GLY A 44 1.68 -12.45 19.22
CA GLY A 44 1.74 -11.05 19.62
C GLY A 44 1.22 -10.14 18.51
N PRO A 45 1.33 -8.81 18.71
CA PRO A 45 0.71 -7.83 17.83
C PRO A 45 1.24 -7.91 16.41
N TYR A 46 0.31 -7.73 15.46
CA TYR A 46 0.63 -7.54 14.06
C TYR A 46 0.85 -6.06 13.73
N GLY A 47 1.90 -5.78 12.95
CA GLY A 47 2.16 -4.45 12.40
C GLY A 47 3.64 -4.16 12.19
N PHE A 48 3.92 -3.29 11.22
CA PHE A 48 5.26 -2.80 10.88
C PHE A 48 5.66 -1.63 11.79
N THR A 49 5.75 -1.88 13.10
CA THR A 49 5.98 -0.84 14.11
C THR A 49 7.36 -0.93 14.77
N THR A 50 8.09 -2.04 14.55
CA THR A 50 9.39 -2.29 15.17
C THR A 50 10.53 -1.70 14.34
N GLU A 51 11.68 -1.45 14.97
CA GLU A 51 12.87 -0.95 14.28
C GLU A 51 13.30 -1.88 13.14
N LYS A 52 13.25 -3.20 13.36
CA LYS A 52 13.58 -4.21 12.34
C LYS A 52 12.61 -4.15 11.16
N SER A 53 11.31 -4.10 11.44
CA SER A 53 10.29 -3.99 10.37
C SER A 53 10.48 -2.73 9.54
N HIS A 54 10.82 -1.59 10.16
CA HIS A 54 11.09 -0.34 9.46
C HIS A 54 12.37 -0.43 8.61
N LYS A 55 13.44 -1.05 9.12
CA LYS A 55 14.69 -1.27 8.36
C LYS A 55 14.46 -2.14 7.13
N ILE A 56 13.77 -3.27 7.29
CA ILE A 56 13.42 -4.18 6.19
C ILE A 56 12.64 -3.43 5.11
N ILE A 57 11.53 -2.77 5.48
CA ILE A 57 10.71 -2.03 4.53
C ILE A 57 11.49 -0.91 3.82
N THR A 58 12.30 -0.16 4.57
CA THR A 58 13.10 0.94 4.01
C THR A 58 14.19 0.43 3.06
N ASN A 59 14.86 -0.68 3.39
CA ASN A 59 15.91 -1.24 2.54
C ASN A 59 15.33 -1.85 1.25
N VAL A 60 14.15 -2.48 1.34
CA VAL A 60 13.49 -3.10 0.19
C VAL A 60 12.85 -2.06 -0.73
N LEU A 61 12.10 -1.11 -0.18
CA LEU A 61 11.26 -0.19 -0.97
C LEU A 61 11.87 1.20 -1.15
N GLY A 62 12.88 1.55 -0.35
CA GLY A 62 13.51 2.86 -0.36
C GLY A 62 12.56 3.98 0.10
N ASN A 63 12.51 5.07 -0.67
CA ASN A 63 11.64 6.19 -0.35
C ASN A 63 10.18 5.83 -0.63
N LEU A 64 9.32 6.01 0.38
CA LEU A 64 7.89 5.80 0.27
C LEU A 64 7.13 7.12 0.11
N PHE A 65 6.06 7.08 -0.66
CA PHE A 65 5.11 8.16 -0.80
C PHE A 65 3.68 7.65 -0.63
N TYR A 66 2.92 8.25 0.29
CA TYR A 66 1.53 7.96 0.55
C TYR A 66 0.63 8.87 -0.29
N VAL A 67 -0.39 8.27 -0.92
CA VAL A 67 -1.43 8.99 -1.65
C VAL A 67 -2.52 9.40 -0.66
N ASP A 68 -2.52 10.67 -0.28
CA ASP A 68 -3.49 11.24 0.66
C ASP A 68 -4.64 11.88 -0.12
N ASP A 69 -5.69 11.10 -0.38
CA ASP A 69 -6.84 11.56 -1.16
C ASP A 69 -7.64 12.66 -0.44
N LYS A 70 -7.63 12.68 0.90
CA LYS A 70 -8.34 13.69 1.71
C LYS A 70 -7.74 15.08 1.54
N SER A 71 -6.42 15.16 1.51
CA SER A 71 -5.70 16.42 1.29
C SER A 71 -5.34 16.66 -0.18
N GLU A 72 -5.73 15.75 -1.07
CA GLU A 72 -5.40 15.78 -2.51
C GLU A 72 -3.90 15.98 -2.74
N ALA A 73 -3.08 15.22 -2.01
CA ALA A 73 -1.64 15.38 -1.99
C ALA A 73 -0.91 14.03 -1.94
N ILE A 74 0.34 14.05 -2.40
CA ILE A 74 1.25 12.91 -2.28
C ILE A 74 2.32 13.29 -1.26
N LYS A 75 2.37 12.55 -0.16
CA LYS A 75 3.22 12.86 1.00
C LYS A 75 4.32 11.84 1.13
N ARG A 76 5.55 12.29 1.40
CA ARG A 76 6.62 11.37 1.78
C ARG A 76 6.22 10.64 3.06
N ALA A 77 6.30 9.32 3.05
CA ALA A 77 6.03 8.46 4.19
C ALA A 77 7.35 7.93 4.75
N VAL A 78 7.47 7.91 6.07
CA VAL A 78 8.62 7.31 6.78
C VAL A 78 8.28 5.87 7.20
N ASN A 79 7.00 5.59 7.44
CA ASN A 79 6.49 4.33 7.96
C ASN A 79 5.20 3.96 7.19
N VAL A 80 4.78 2.70 7.32
CA VAL A 80 3.51 2.22 6.77
C VAL A 80 2.52 2.00 7.90
N ASN A 81 1.71 3.02 8.20
CA ASN A 81 0.78 3.04 9.34
C ASN A 81 -0.61 3.61 9.00
N ILE A 82 -0.83 3.94 7.73
CA ILE A 82 -2.11 4.46 7.23
C ILE A 82 -2.61 3.52 6.14
N ASP A 83 -3.92 3.29 6.12
CA ASP A 83 -4.60 2.61 5.03
C ASP A 83 -4.50 3.41 3.72
N GLY A 84 -4.18 2.73 2.64
CA GLY A 84 -4.23 3.32 1.31
C GLY A 84 -3.11 2.85 0.39
N ILE A 85 -2.75 3.72 -0.54
CA ILE A 85 -1.83 3.40 -1.63
C ILE A 85 -0.48 4.05 -1.31
N TYR A 86 0.57 3.24 -1.38
CA TYR A 86 1.94 3.68 -1.22
C TYR A 86 2.71 3.44 -2.51
N LEU A 87 3.47 4.44 -2.90
CA LEU A 87 4.35 4.44 -4.07
C LEU A 87 5.79 4.31 -3.59
N TYR A 88 6.58 3.51 -4.31
CA TYR A 88 8.00 3.30 -4.02
C TYR A 88 8.82 3.25 -5.31
N GLY A 89 10.16 3.30 -5.20
CA GLY A 89 11.03 3.24 -6.39
C GLY A 89 10.86 4.42 -7.35
N LYS A 90 11.30 4.24 -8.61
CA LYS A 90 11.40 5.32 -9.62
C LYS A 90 10.36 5.25 -10.73
N LYS A 91 9.61 4.15 -10.86
CA LYS A 91 8.65 3.92 -11.95
C LYS A 91 7.38 4.80 -11.87
N ASN A 92 7.28 5.68 -10.87
CA ASN A 92 6.07 6.46 -10.61
C ASN A 92 6.13 7.91 -11.15
N ASN A 93 7.24 8.35 -11.76
CA ASN A 93 7.43 9.75 -12.12
C ASN A 93 6.33 10.32 -13.02
N GLU A 94 5.85 9.54 -13.99
CA GLU A 94 4.83 9.98 -14.93
C GLU A 94 3.46 10.13 -14.25
N ILE A 95 3.03 9.12 -13.49
CA ILE A 95 1.75 9.17 -12.78
C ILE A 95 1.74 10.24 -11.69
N LEU A 96 2.88 10.48 -11.03
CA LEU A 96 3.05 11.58 -10.08
C LEU A 96 2.92 12.94 -10.75
N LYS A 97 3.52 13.10 -11.94
CA LYS A 97 3.41 14.33 -12.72
C LYS A 97 1.97 14.59 -13.13
N GLU A 98 1.29 13.59 -13.68
CA GLU A 98 -0.11 13.69 -14.11
C GLU A 98 -1.03 14.08 -12.93
N TYR A 99 -0.86 13.42 -11.78
CA TYR A 99 -1.61 13.74 -10.56
C TYR A 99 -1.40 15.19 -10.13
N ASN A 100 -0.14 15.63 -10.04
CA ASN A 100 0.18 16.98 -9.58
C ASN A 100 -0.33 18.06 -10.55
N GLU A 101 -0.24 17.83 -11.86
CA GLU A 101 -0.78 18.75 -12.88
C GLU A 101 -2.30 18.87 -12.79
N TYR A 102 -3.01 17.75 -12.60
CA TYR A 102 -4.45 17.71 -12.41
C TYR A 102 -4.88 18.51 -11.16
N ILE A 103 -4.27 18.23 -10.00
CA ILE A 103 -4.58 18.93 -8.74
C ILE A 103 -4.27 20.43 -8.83
N ALA A 104 -3.13 20.81 -9.44
CA ALA A 104 -2.77 22.20 -9.62
C ALA A 104 -3.78 22.96 -10.49
N LEU A 105 -4.22 22.35 -11.60
CA LEU A 105 -5.22 22.94 -12.47
C LEU A 105 -6.59 23.04 -11.79
N LYS A 106 -7.01 22.00 -11.06
CA LYS A 106 -8.25 21.99 -10.27
C LYS A 106 -8.27 23.10 -9.23
N THR A 107 -7.19 23.26 -8.47
CA THR A 107 -7.02 24.34 -7.49
C THR A 107 -7.05 25.71 -8.17
N LYS A 108 -6.33 25.88 -9.29
CA LYS A 108 -6.33 27.13 -10.07
C LYS A 108 -7.72 27.50 -10.58
N ASN A 109 -8.49 26.52 -11.07
CA ASN A 109 -9.86 26.72 -11.51
C ASN A 109 -10.79 27.12 -10.36
N LYS A 110 -10.65 26.51 -9.18
CA LYS A 110 -11.40 26.90 -7.97
C LYS A 110 -11.14 28.36 -7.59
N ILE A 111 -9.89 28.82 -7.66
CA ILE A 111 -9.53 30.22 -7.40
C ILE A 111 -10.11 31.16 -8.46
N LYS A 112 -10.01 30.80 -9.74
CA LYS A 112 -10.54 31.59 -10.85
C LYS A 112 -12.07 31.73 -10.79
N SER A 113 -12.77 30.65 -10.50
CA SER A 113 -14.23 30.63 -10.33
C SER A 113 -14.68 31.61 -9.24
N LYS A 114 -14.01 31.62 -8.08
CA LYS A 114 -14.28 32.59 -7.00
C LYS A 114 -14.06 34.05 -7.40
N LYS A 115 -13.27 34.30 -8.45
CA LYS A 115 -12.98 35.64 -9.00
C LYS A 115 -13.77 35.95 -10.27
N ASN A 116 -14.75 35.13 -10.65
CA ASN A 116 -15.51 35.23 -11.90
C ASN A 116 -14.61 35.27 -13.16
N LEU A 117 -13.46 34.58 -13.12
CA LEU A 117 -12.53 34.48 -14.23
C LEU A 117 -12.77 33.19 -15.03
N ALA A 118 -12.43 33.22 -16.32
CA ALA A 118 -12.52 32.07 -17.20
C ALA A 118 -11.69 30.87 -16.68
N ILE A 119 -12.38 29.75 -16.49
CA ILE A 119 -11.80 28.46 -16.08
C ILE A 119 -11.32 27.68 -17.32
N LYS A 120 -10.34 26.80 -17.12
CA LYS A 120 -9.92 25.84 -18.17
C LYS A 120 -10.62 24.50 -17.95
N PRO A 121 -10.94 23.73 -18.99
CA PRO A 121 -11.40 22.35 -18.79
C PRO A 121 -10.33 21.53 -18.07
N LEU A 122 -10.75 20.63 -17.18
CA LEU A 122 -9.85 19.66 -16.57
C LEU A 122 -9.53 18.53 -17.56
N PRO A 123 -8.31 17.97 -17.53
CA PRO A 123 -8.02 16.75 -18.27
C PRO A 123 -8.74 15.55 -17.62
N SER A 124 -8.54 14.36 -18.19
CA SER A 124 -8.99 13.11 -17.59
C SER A 124 -8.47 12.94 -16.16
N GLU A 125 -9.26 12.26 -15.32
CA GLU A 125 -8.85 12.00 -13.94
C GLU A 125 -7.68 11.01 -13.89
N PRO A 126 -6.55 11.40 -13.27
CA PRO A 126 -5.39 10.51 -13.14
C PRO A 126 -5.71 9.23 -12.39
N ALA A 127 -4.90 8.19 -12.58
CA ALA A 127 -5.11 6.89 -11.91
C ALA A 127 -5.03 7.00 -10.37
N LEU A 128 -4.21 7.90 -9.83
CA LEU A 128 -4.06 8.09 -8.37
C LEU A 128 -5.16 8.95 -7.74
N TYR A 129 -5.92 9.71 -8.53
CA TYR A 129 -6.97 10.58 -8.01
C TYR A 129 -8.20 9.76 -7.63
N ARG A 130 -8.61 9.84 -6.35
CA ARG A 130 -9.74 9.07 -5.79
C ARG A 130 -9.61 7.56 -5.98
N ALA A 131 -8.38 7.06 -6.03
CA ALA A 131 -8.09 5.63 -6.14
C ALA A 131 -8.46 4.86 -4.86
N ILE A 132 -8.66 5.56 -3.76
CA ILE A 132 -9.23 5.04 -2.52
C ILE A 132 -10.23 6.05 -1.95
N ASN A 133 -11.41 5.58 -1.56
CA ASN A 133 -12.43 6.39 -0.91
C ASN A 133 -13.02 5.63 0.28
N ASP A 134 -13.02 6.23 1.47
CA ASP A 134 -13.48 5.63 2.73
C ASP A 134 -12.98 4.20 2.97
N GLY A 135 -11.72 3.95 2.59
CA GLY A 135 -11.08 2.65 2.78
C GLY A 135 -11.40 1.59 1.72
N ILE A 136 -12.14 1.95 0.66
CA ILE A 136 -12.46 1.13 -0.51
C ILE A 136 -11.60 1.58 -1.69
N PHE A 137 -10.85 0.66 -2.29
CA PHE A 137 -10.03 0.85 -3.48
C PHE A 137 -10.86 0.80 -4.76
N ASP A 138 -10.59 1.70 -5.71
CA ASP A 138 -11.21 1.63 -7.03
C ASP A 138 -10.48 0.60 -7.91
N SER A 139 -11.14 -0.51 -8.26
CA SER A 139 -10.52 -1.60 -9.02
C SER A 139 -9.97 -1.14 -10.37
N ASN A 140 -10.67 -0.25 -11.08
CA ASN A 140 -10.22 0.22 -12.39
C ASN A 140 -8.95 1.07 -12.26
N LYS A 141 -8.92 1.95 -11.25
CA LYS A 141 -7.75 2.78 -10.97
C LYS A 141 -6.54 1.93 -10.54
N ILE A 142 -6.75 0.90 -9.71
CA ILE A 142 -5.69 -0.05 -9.35
C ILE A 142 -5.19 -0.81 -10.58
N ASN A 143 -6.08 -1.27 -11.45
CA ASN A 143 -5.70 -1.93 -12.69
C ASN A 143 -4.88 -1.01 -13.60
N MET A 144 -5.25 0.27 -13.73
CA MET A 144 -4.43 1.24 -14.46
C MET A 144 -3.02 1.36 -13.88
N LEU A 145 -2.86 1.38 -12.54
CA LEU A 145 -1.53 1.42 -11.92
C LEU A 145 -0.71 0.16 -12.21
N VAL A 146 -1.36 -1.02 -12.22
CA VAL A 146 -0.72 -2.28 -12.61
C VAL A 146 -0.30 -2.25 -14.09
N ASP A 147 -1.18 -1.80 -14.98
CA ASP A 147 -0.95 -1.76 -16.42
C ASP A 147 0.13 -0.74 -16.81
N TYR A 148 0.29 0.33 -16.02
CA TYR A 148 1.36 1.33 -16.16
C TYR A 148 2.70 0.89 -15.56
N ASP A 149 2.82 -0.34 -15.05
CA ASP A 149 4.03 -0.84 -14.38
C ASP A 149 4.50 0.10 -13.25
N CYS A 150 3.54 0.71 -12.54
CA CYS A 150 3.84 1.55 -11.39
C CYS A 150 4.35 0.68 -10.23
N SER A 151 5.34 1.20 -9.50
CA SER A 151 5.85 0.54 -8.29
C SER A 151 5.04 1.01 -7.08
N PHE A 152 4.02 0.22 -6.72
CA PHE A 152 3.12 0.52 -5.61
C PHE A 152 2.71 -0.72 -4.80
N PHE A 153 2.20 -0.50 -3.60
CA PHE A 153 1.53 -1.51 -2.79
C PHE A 153 0.34 -0.91 -2.06
N LEU A 154 -0.57 -1.79 -1.63
CA LEU A 154 -1.74 -1.40 -0.84
C LEU A 154 -1.49 -1.70 0.62
N SER A 155 -1.85 -0.78 1.49
CA SER A 155 -1.79 -0.92 2.93
C SER A 155 -3.21 -0.99 3.47
N LYS A 156 -3.52 -2.04 4.22
CA LYS A 156 -4.83 -2.17 4.89
C LYS A 156 -4.67 -2.77 6.28
N PHE A 157 -5.19 -2.06 7.28
CA PHE A 157 -5.29 -2.57 8.63
C PHE A 157 -6.54 -3.44 8.76
N ASN A 158 -6.35 -4.66 9.25
CA ASN A 158 -7.40 -5.63 9.47
C ASN A 158 -7.22 -6.31 10.83
N MET A 159 -8.32 -6.41 11.58
CA MET A 159 -8.38 -7.11 12.86
C MET A 159 -9.55 -8.09 12.86
N PRO A 160 -9.47 -9.21 13.60
CA PRO A 160 -8.37 -9.55 14.53
C PRO A 160 -7.15 -10.21 13.87
N GLU A 161 -7.22 -10.64 12.61
CA GLU A 161 -6.12 -11.31 11.91
C GLU A 161 -5.31 -10.38 11.00
N GLY A 162 -3.97 -10.42 11.13
CA GLY A 162 -3.03 -9.82 10.19
C GLY A 162 -2.62 -8.37 10.46
N GLY A 163 -3.35 -7.63 11.30
CA GLY A 163 -3.04 -6.24 11.66
C GLY A 163 -2.81 -5.38 10.43
N GLN A 164 -1.66 -4.70 10.35
CA GLN A 164 -1.27 -3.99 9.14
C GLN A 164 -0.82 -4.97 8.06
N VAL A 165 -1.60 -5.07 6.98
CA VAL A 165 -1.31 -5.93 5.83
C VAL A 165 -0.90 -5.10 4.62
N LEU A 166 0.18 -5.54 3.97
CA LEU A 166 0.69 -4.97 2.73
C LEU A 166 0.38 -5.91 1.57
N SER A 167 -0.27 -5.42 0.51
CA SER A 167 -0.58 -6.19 -0.69
C SER A 167 0.32 -5.75 -1.84
N PHE A 168 1.16 -6.67 -2.32
CA PHE A 168 2.15 -6.42 -3.35
C PHE A 168 1.78 -7.13 -4.65
N PHE A 169 2.02 -6.45 -5.77
CA PHE A 169 1.78 -6.98 -7.11
C PHE A 169 3.05 -7.53 -7.77
N GLU A 170 4.24 -7.21 -7.26
CA GLU A 170 5.54 -7.63 -7.83
C GLU A 170 6.15 -8.76 -6.98
N LEU A 171 6.32 -9.96 -7.55
CA LEU A 171 6.84 -11.12 -6.80
C LEU A 171 8.28 -10.94 -6.31
N THR A 172 9.11 -10.22 -7.08
CA THR A 172 10.51 -9.92 -6.75
C THR A 172 10.67 -9.13 -5.45
N ILE A 173 9.61 -8.45 -4.97
CA ILE A 173 9.63 -7.75 -3.69
C ILE A 173 9.71 -8.75 -2.53
N TRP A 174 9.10 -9.93 -2.66
CA TRP A 174 9.17 -10.94 -1.62
C TRP A 174 10.60 -11.46 -1.44
N ASP A 175 11.29 -11.80 -2.53
CA ASP A 175 12.67 -12.27 -2.49
C ASP A 175 13.59 -11.26 -1.78
N ASN A 176 13.36 -9.95 -2.01
CA ASN A 176 14.08 -8.88 -1.33
C ASN A 176 13.70 -8.77 0.15
N ILE A 177 12.42 -8.94 0.51
CA ILE A 177 11.96 -8.99 1.90
C ILE A 177 12.64 -10.15 2.64
N GLU A 178 12.73 -11.33 2.04
CA GLU A 178 13.40 -12.49 2.66
C GLU A 178 14.88 -12.21 2.92
N LEU A 179 15.57 -11.65 1.93
CA LEU A 179 16.98 -11.31 2.02
C LEU A 179 17.26 -10.27 3.11
N GLU A 180 16.44 -9.21 3.21
CA GLU A 180 16.58 -8.19 4.26
C GLU A 180 16.14 -8.71 5.64
N SER A 181 15.12 -9.58 5.70
CA SER A 181 14.69 -10.20 6.96
C SER A 181 15.78 -11.07 7.57
N ALA A 182 16.47 -11.85 6.74
CA ALA A 182 17.60 -12.66 7.19
C ALA A 182 18.73 -11.81 7.80
N LYS A 183 19.02 -10.63 7.22
CA LYS A 183 20.03 -9.70 7.75
C LYS A 183 19.65 -9.13 9.12
N GLU A 184 18.37 -8.84 9.33
CA GLU A 184 17.85 -8.30 10.60
C GLU A 184 17.51 -9.41 11.64
N GLY A 185 17.71 -10.68 11.29
CA GLY A 185 17.36 -11.82 12.13
C GLY A 185 15.87 -11.88 12.42
N VAL A 186 15.05 -11.70 11.39
CA VAL A 186 13.58 -11.83 11.39
C VAL A 186 13.23 -13.08 10.60
N GLU A 187 12.37 -13.93 11.16
CA GLU A 187 11.92 -15.15 10.49
C GLU A 187 10.96 -14.81 9.34
N THR A 188 11.05 -15.53 8.22
CA THR A 188 10.03 -15.46 7.16
C THR A 188 9.21 -16.74 7.10
N ILE A 189 7.90 -16.59 6.94
CA ILE A 189 6.94 -17.69 6.83
C ILE A 189 6.06 -17.46 5.61
N GLU A 190 5.83 -18.51 4.84
CA GLU A 190 4.84 -18.52 3.77
C GLU A 190 3.67 -19.43 4.15
N LEU A 191 2.46 -18.88 4.11
CA LEU A 191 1.22 -19.61 4.33
C LEU A 191 0.53 -19.91 3.01
N ASN A 192 -0.16 -21.04 2.95
CA ASN A 192 -0.93 -21.42 1.76
C ASN A 192 -2.34 -20.80 1.77
N THR A 193 -2.77 -20.25 2.90
CA THR A 193 -4.06 -19.58 3.05
C THR A 193 -4.00 -18.54 4.16
N SER A 194 -4.76 -17.45 4.01
CA SER A 194 -4.93 -16.44 5.08
C SER A 194 -5.60 -17.00 6.33
N ASN A 195 -6.34 -18.11 6.23
CA ASN A 195 -7.01 -18.74 7.38
C ASN A 195 -6.03 -19.35 8.39
N GLN A 196 -4.74 -19.44 8.03
CA GLN A 196 -3.67 -19.85 8.93
C GLN A 196 -3.13 -18.68 9.77
N LEU A 197 -3.52 -17.44 9.47
CA LEU A 197 -3.26 -16.31 10.35
C LEU A 197 -4.08 -16.48 11.63
N LYS A 198 -3.42 -16.33 12.77
CA LYS A 198 -4.06 -16.44 14.08
C LYS A 198 -4.39 -15.06 14.61
N ALA A 199 -5.59 -14.91 15.17
CA ALA A 199 -5.97 -13.74 15.94
C ALA A 199 -5.02 -13.55 17.14
N TRP A 200 -4.82 -12.30 17.53
CA TRP A 200 -4.12 -11.88 18.74
C TRP A 200 -5.05 -11.06 19.62
#